data_AF-A0A2D9PQZ3-F1
#
_entry.id   AF-A0A2D9PQZ3-F1
#
_cell.length_a   1.000
_cell.length_b   1.000
_cell.length_c   1.000
_cell.angle_alpha   90.00
_cell.angle_beta   90.00
_cell.angle_gamma   90.00
#
_symmetry.space_group_name_H-M   'P 1'
#
loop_
_entity.id
_entity.type
_entity.pdbx_description
1 polymer ?
#
loop_
_entity_poly.entity_id
_entity_poly.type
_entity_poly.pdbx_seq_one_letter_code
_entity_poly.pdbx_strand_id
1 'polypeptide(L)'
;MAVETWFSGCEHHELSELVGALQQQEPPLPTDPEETNWGRLFEHMLQRQRTDLAAEQSMIAPSVKELSELYEFLGPTSRVRHLLLALLAQRSDSLSIEELLSLLIESPPIEVSGVAIALSPFLQSDTDWDLLFPRLFQALSHPVAASAILDLSNFITRQGKVPQHPAVGLVDQLEQLLKGVVNQLASIEDGSITKTAVNLTPEDIASQVNEGIALASALCDAIALIGDIDKTAALFQAMDLAHRRIQAEAAAALVRLGVEAGSQRLGG
;
A
#
# COMPACT_ATOMS: atom_id res chain seq x y z
N MET A 1 -8.92 27.66 -7.42
CA MET A 1 -8.77 29.09 -7.07
C MET A 1 -9.38 29.42 -5.72
N ALA A 2 -10.70 29.56 -5.52
CA ALA A 2 -11.25 29.99 -4.21
C ALA A 2 -10.92 29.02 -3.05
N VAL A 3 -11.06 27.70 -3.25
CA VAL A 3 -10.74 26.68 -2.23
C VAL A 3 -9.24 26.65 -1.92
N GLU A 4 -8.39 26.66 -2.94
CA GLU A 4 -6.93 26.73 -2.76
C GLU A 4 -6.50 27.99 -2.00
N THR A 5 -7.11 29.13 -2.30
CA THR A 5 -6.86 30.38 -1.59
C THR A 5 -7.26 30.28 -0.12
N TRP A 6 -8.39 29.62 0.20
CA TRP A 6 -8.79 29.39 1.59
C TRP A 6 -7.78 28.51 2.33
N PHE A 7 -7.38 27.36 1.77
CA PHE A 7 -6.37 26.48 2.41
C PHE A 7 -4.99 27.15 2.61
N SER A 8 -4.63 28.10 1.74
CA SER A 8 -3.39 28.86 1.92
C SER A 8 -3.46 29.90 3.04
N GLY A 9 -4.67 30.40 3.35
CA GLY A 9 -4.89 31.50 4.28
C GLY A 9 -5.56 31.13 5.61
N CYS A 10 -6.11 29.92 5.73
CA CYS A 10 -6.82 29.50 6.93
C CYS A 10 -5.87 29.27 8.11
N GLU A 11 -6.37 29.53 9.31
CA GLU A 11 -5.71 29.17 10.56
C GLU A 11 -5.82 27.66 10.81
N HIS A 12 -4.92 27.10 11.62
CA HIS A 12 -4.91 25.67 11.93
C HIS A 12 -6.23 25.19 12.55
N HIS A 13 -6.83 25.99 13.44
CA HIS A 13 -8.07 25.62 14.10
C HIS A 13 -9.24 25.48 13.09
N GLU A 14 -9.23 26.25 12.00
CA GLU A 14 -10.26 26.17 10.95
C GLU A 14 -10.21 24.82 10.20
N LEU A 15 -9.06 24.12 10.17
CA LEU A 15 -8.97 22.76 9.63
C LEU A 15 -9.67 21.74 10.53
N SER A 16 -9.55 21.89 11.86
CA SER A 16 -10.31 21.08 12.82
C SER A 16 -11.81 21.39 12.76
N GLU A 17 -12.19 22.67 12.61
CA GLU A 17 -13.59 23.06 12.41
C GLU A 17 -14.16 22.47 11.11
N LEU A 18 -13.38 22.44 10.03
CA LEU A 18 -13.76 21.80 8.78
C LEU A 18 -14.03 20.30 9.00
N VAL A 19 -13.13 19.57 9.66
CA VAL A 19 -13.36 18.15 9.98
C VAL A 19 -14.62 17.96 10.81
N GLY A 20 -14.80 18.77 11.86
CA GLY A 20 -16.01 18.75 12.67
C GLY A 20 -17.28 19.01 11.85
N ALA A 21 -17.23 19.95 10.92
CA ALA A 21 -18.36 20.26 10.03
C ALA A 21 -18.66 19.12 9.04
N LEU A 22 -17.65 18.43 8.51
CA LEU A 22 -17.83 17.26 7.66
C LEU A 22 -18.52 16.12 8.41
N GLN A 23 -18.15 15.88 9.68
CA GLN A 23 -18.78 14.85 10.52
C GLN A 23 -20.24 15.15 10.90
N GLN A 24 -20.73 16.39 10.69
CA GLN A 24 -22.15 16.72 10.86
C GLN A 24 -23.00 16.48 9.61
N GLN A 25 -22.38 16.08 8.50
CA GLN A 25 -23.08 15.75 7.25
C GLN A 25 -23.40 14.26 7.18
N GLU A 26 -24.01 13.80 6.09
CA GLU A 26 -24.04 12.37 5.77
C GLU A 26 -22.74 12.03 5.01
N PRO A 27 -22.08 10.89 5.30
CA PRO A 27 -20.88 10.51 4.56
C PRO A 27 -21.25 10.24 3.09
N PRO A 28 -20.56 10.84 2.11
CA PRO A 28 -20.90 10.66 0.71
C PRO A 28 -20.68 9.21 0.30
N LEU A 29 -21.60 8.66 -0.49
CA LEU A 29 -21.45 7.33 -1.06
C LEU A 29 -20.47 7.36 -2.23
N PRO A 30 -19.84 6.23 -2.59
CA PRO A 30 -18.86 6.19 -3.68
C PRO A 30 -19.37 6.58 -5.07
N THR A 31 -20.70 6.60 -5.25
CA THR A 31 -21.37 7.03 -6.47
C THR A 31 -21.68 8.52 -6.49
N ASP A 32 -21.52 9.21 -5.36
CA ASP A 32 -21.93 10.58 -5.19
C ASP A 32 -20.84 11.52 -5.72
N PRO A 33 -21.19 12.56 -6.50
CA PRO A 33 -20.24 13.58 -6.91
C PRO A 33 -19.54 14.27 -5.72
N GLU A 34 -20.19 14.26 -4.56
CA GLU A 34 -19.68 14.80 -3.32
C GLU A 34 -18.45 14.05 -2.79
N GLU A 35 -18.34 12.73 -3.00
CA GLU A 35 -17.15 11.97 -2.58
C GLU A 35 -15.90 12.52 -3.27
N THR A 36 -16.01 12.87 -4.56
CA THR A 36 -14.90 13.51 -5.30
C THR A 36 -14.54 14.88 -4.72
N ASN A 37 -15.52 15.64 -4.24
CA ASN A 37 -15.25 16.94 -3.61
C ASN A 37 -14.54 16.76 -2.26
N TRP A 38 -14.96 15.78 -1.46
CA TRP A 38 -14.28 15.45 -0.20
C TRP A 38 -12.85 14.97 -0.44
N GLY A 39 -12.62 14.16 -1.47
CA GLY A 39 -11.27 13.78 -1.90
C GLY A 39 -10.38 14.99 -2.18
N ARG A 40 -10.87 15.97 -2.95
CA ARG A 40 -10.12 17.22 -3.23
C ARG A 40 -9.86 18.04 -1.97
N LEU A 41 -10.80 18.08 -1.01
CA LEU A 41 -10.58 18.75 0.28
C LEU A 41 -9.42 18.09 1.04
N PHE A 42 -9.39 16.76 1.10
CA PHE A 42 -8.32 16.03 1.77
C PHE A 42 -6.97 16.15 1.04
N GLU A 43 -6.95 16.19 -0.28
CA GLU A 43 -5.74 16.50 -1.06
C GLU A 43 -5.18 17.89 -0.74
N HIS A 44 -6.05 18.90 -0.61
CA HIS A 44 -5.64 20.24 -0.19
C HIS A 44 -5.12 20.26 1.25
N MET A 45 -5.74 19.53 2.17
CA MET A 45 -5.23 19.34 3.54
C MET A 45 -3.84 18.69 3.53
N LEU A 46 -3.63 17.65 2.73
CA LEU A 46 -2.35 16.95 2.61
C LEU A 46 -1.24 17.87 2.07
N GLN A 47 -1.57 18.67 1.05
CA GLN A 47 -0.63 19.64 0.48
C GLN A 47 -0.30 20.76 1.47
N ARG A 48 -1.29 21.22 2.25
CA ARG A 48 -1.09 22.22 3.30
C ARG A 48 -0.20 21.66 4.41
N GLN A 49 -0.51 20.48 4.93
CA GLN A 49 0.27 19.84 5.99
C GLN A 49 1.72 19.60 5.57
N ARG A 50 1.97 19.24 4.30
CA ARG A 50 3.33 19.16 3.75
C ARG A 50 4.11 20.46 3.93
N THR A 51 3.44 21.57 3.66
CA THR A 51 4.03 22.92 3.74
C THR A 51 4.30 23.31 5.19
N ASP A 52 3.36 23.04 6.09
CA ASP A 52 3.50 23.37 7.50
C ASP A 52 4.60 22.54 8.19
N LEU A 53 4.72 21.25 7.86
CA LEU A 53 5.79 20.38 8.32
C LEU A 53 7.17 20.82 7.80
N ALA A 54 7.26 21.20 6.52
CA ALA A 54 8.51 21.73 5.95
C ALA A 54 8.92 23.07 6.58
N ALA A 55 7.96 23.82 7.13
CA ALA A 55 8.19 25.05 7.87
C ALA A 55 8.39 24.84 9.39
N GLU A 56 8.52 23.58 9.85
CA GLU A 56 8.73 23.19 11.26
C GLU A 56 7.68 23.76 12.23
N GLN A 57 6.43 23.87 11.80
CA GLN A 57 5.37 24.40 12.65
C GLN A 57 5.03 23.45 13.80
N SER A 58 4.90 23.98 15.02
CA SER A 58 4.71 23.19 16.24
C SER A 58 3.32 22.58 16.41
N MET A 59 2.30 23.09 15.71
CA MET A 59 0.92 22.64 15.84
C MET A 59 0.41 22.14 14.49
N ILE A 60 -0.02 20.88 14.47
CA ILE A 60 -0.60 20.27 13.27
C ILE A 60 -2.06 19.95 13.58
N ALA A 61 -2.96 20.62 12.87
CA ALA A 61 -4.38 20.34 12.86
C ALA A 61 -4.75 19.71 11.51
N PRO A 62 -5.76 18.83 11.45
CA PRO A 62 -6.56 18.30 12.57
C PRO A 62 -5.75 17.36 13.48
N SER A 63 -6.18 17.10 14.70
CA SER A 63 -5.55 16.11 15.59
C SER A 63 -5.62 14.68 15.01
N VAL A 64 -4.78 13.77 15.50
CA VAL A 64 -4.81 12.35 15.10
C VAL A 64 -6.19 11.73 15.32
N LYS A 65 -6.82 12.04 16.46
CA LYS A 65 -8.17 11.58 16.81
C LYS A 65 -9.24 12.07 15.84
N GLU A 66 -9.20 13.35 15.46
CA GLU A 66 -10.16 13.90 14.49
C GLU A 66 -10.03 13.21 13.11
N LEU A 67 -8.79 12.89 12.70
CA LEU A 67 -8.55 12.18 11.45
C LEU A 67 -9.04 10.72 11.50
N SER A 68 -8.86 10.02 12.62
CA SER A 68 -9.32 8.63 12.75
C SER A 68 -10.83 8.53 12.87
N GLU A 69 -11.48 9.41 13.64
CA GLU A 69 -12.94 9.47 13.71
C GLU A 69 -13.55 9.79 12.34
N LEU A 70 -12.93 10.67 11.54
CA LEU A 70 -13.39 10.94 10.17
C LEU A 70 -13.17 9.74 9.23
N TYR A 71 -12.07 9.00 9.40
CA TYR A 71 -11.80 7.78 8.63
C TYR A 71 -12.84 6.70 8.86
N GLU A 72 -13.20 6.48 10.12
CA GLU A 72 -14.26 5.56 10.51
C GLU A 72 -15.63 6.03 10.02
N PHE A 73 -15.91 7.33 10.15
CA PHE A 73 -17.16 7.95 9.71
C PHE A 73 -17.44 7.77 8.21
N LEU A 74 -16.40 7.87 7.37
CA LEU A 74 -16.50 7.60 5.93
C LEU A 74 -16.85 6.14 5.60
N GLY A 75 -16.56 5.21 6.50
CA GLY A 75 -16.85 3.80 6.34
C GLY A 75 -15.94 3.08 5.32
N PRO A 76 -16.04 1.73 5.26
CA PRO A 76 -15.13 0.88 4.47
C PRO A 76 -15.32 1.01 2.96
N THR A 77 -16.48 1.51 2.50
CA THR A 77 -16.77 1.66 1.08
C THR A 77 -16.18 2.93 0.47
N SER A 78 -15.77 3.90 1.31
CA SER A 78 -15.25 5.18 0.81
C SER A 78 -13.94 5.00 0.05
N ARG A 79 -13.86 5.62 -1.12
CA ARG A 79 -12.68 5.63 -1.99
C ARG A 79 -11.66 6.68 -1.57
N VAL A 80 -12.05 7.68 -0.79
CA VAL A 80 -11.20 8.85 -0.46
C VAL A 80 -10.54 8.76 0.93
N ARG A 81 -10.97 7.84 1.79
CA ARG A 81 -10.46 7.69 3.16
C ARG A 81 -8.95 7.41 3.24
N HIS A 82 -8.34 6.90 2.18
CA HIS A 82 -6.89 6.70 2.11
C HIS A 82 -6.08 7.99 2.25
N LEU A 83 -6.65 9.15 1.91
CA LEU A 83 -6.01 10.45 2.07
C LEU A 83 -5.87 10.84 3.55
N LEU A 84 -6.75 10.36 4.42
CA LEU A 84 -6.64 10.56 5.87
C LEU A 84 -5.49 9.72 6.45
N LEU A 85 -5.27 8.51 5.93
CA LEU A 85 -4.08 7.73 6.28
C LEU A 85 -2.80 8.42 5.77
N ALA A 86 -2.82 9.01 4.57
CA ALA A 86 -1.68 9.77 4.06
C ALA A 86 -1.35 10.99 4.95
N LEU A 87 -2.38 11.67 5.48
CA LEU A 87 -2.21 12.76 6.45
C LEU A 87 -1.54 12.27 7.74
N LEU A 88 -1.92 11.11 8.26
CA LEU A 88 -1.26 10.49 9.43
C LEU A 88 0.20 10.10 9.11
N ALA A 89 0.44 9.40 8.01
CA ALA A 89 1.78 8.96 7.60
C ALA A 89 2.75 10.14 7.46
N GLN A 90 2.28 11.25 6.89
CA GLN A 90 3.11 12.41 6.62
C GLN A 90 3.66 13.08 7.89
N ARG A 91 3.00 12.92 9.05
CA ARG A 91 3.49 13.49 10.31
C ARG A 91 4.72 12.76 10.85
N SER A 92 4.86 11.48 10.51
CA SER A 92 6.01 10.63 10.87
C SER A 92 6.32 10.57 12.38
N ASP A 93 5.36 10.93 13.23
CA ASP A 93 5.43 10.81 14.69
C ASP A 93 4.77 9.51 15.19
N SER A 94 5.10 9.08 16.40
CA SER A 94 4.65 7.80 16.94
C SER A 94 3.13 7.67 17.06
N LEU A 95 2.43 8.72 17.49
CA LEU A 95 0.98 8.68 17.66
C LEU A 95 0.29 8.52 16.32
N SER A 96 0.72 9.27 15.31
CA SER A 96 0.16 9.20 13.96
C SER A 96 0.43 7.85 13.28
N ILE A 97 1.63 7.29 13.46
CA ILE A 97 2.00 5.97 12.91
C ILE A 97 1.19 4.86 13.59
N GLU A 98 1.07 4.89 14.91
CA GLU A 98 0.30 3.89 15.66
C GLU A 98 -1.18 3.88 15.26
N GLU A 99 -1.77 5.06 15.05
CA GLU A 99 -3.15 5.18 14.60
C GLU A 99 -3.32 4.69 13.16
N LEU A 100 -2.42 5.10 12.25
CA LEU A 100 -2.42 4.61 10.87
C LEU A 100 -2.38 3.09 10.81
N LEU A 101 -1.52 2.47 11.61
CA LEU A 101 -1.39 1.01 11.65
C LEU A 101 -2.68 0.36 12.14
N SER A 102 -3.28 0.89 13.21
CA SER A 102 -4.55 0.37 13.74
C SER A 102 -5.65 0.41 12.68
N LEU A 103 -5.83 1.56 12.03
CA LEU A 103 -6.84 1.73 10.97
C LEU A 103 -6.58 0.82 9.78
N LEU A 104 -5.35 0.76 9.27
CA LEU A 104 -5.00 -0.05 8.09
C LEU A 104 -5.13 -1.57 8.35
N ILE A 105 -4.83 -2.02 9.57
CA ILE A 105 -4.97 -3.44 9.97
C ILE A 105 -6.44 -3.80 10.14
N GLU A 106 -7.24 -2.93 10.75
CA GLU A 106 -8.65 -3.23 11.01
C GLU A 106 -9.51 -3.11 9.75
N SER A 107 -9.31 -2.05 8.99
CA SER A 107 -10.10 -1.72 7.82
C SER A 107 -9.22 -0.95 6.83
N PRO A 108 -8.61 -1.58 5.83
CA PRO A 108 -7.82 -0.85 4.84
C PRO A 108 -8.72 -0.10 3.84
N PRO A 109 -8.16 0.86 3.06
CA PRO A 109 -8.80 1.34 1.83
C PRO A 109 -9.22 0.21 0.88
N ILE A 110 -10.28 0.43 0.12
CA ILE A 110 -10.84 -0.59 -0.80
C ILE A 110 -9.98 -0.82 -2.06
N GLU A 111 -9.13 0.14 -2.43
CA GLU A 111 -8.31 0.08 -3.64
C GLU A 111 -6.83 -0.03 -3.31
N VAL A 112 -6.09 -0.84 -4.08
CA VAL A 112 -4.63 -0.98 -3.99
C VAL A 112 -3.92 0.37 -4.16
N SER A 113 -4.37 1.17 -5.12
CA SER A 113 -3.88 2.55 -5.34
C SER A 113 -4.04 3.41 -4.09
N GLY A 114 -5.17 3.29 -3.38
CA GLY A 114 -5.42 3.99 -2.13
C GLY A 114 -4.40 3.64 -1.06
N VAL A 115 -4.09 2.34 -0.87
CA VAL A 115 -3.05 1.92 0.09
C VAL A 115 -1.67 2.46 -0.31
N ALA A 116 -1.32 2.40 -1.60
CA ALA A 116 -0.06 2.95 -2.10
C ALA A 116 0.06 4.46 -1.84
N ILE A 117 -1.03 5.23 -2.05
CA ILE A 117 -1.07 6.67 -1.75
C ILE A 117 -0.90 6.90 -0.24
N ALA A 118 -1.61 6.13 0.60
CA ALA A 118 -1.54 6.23 2.06
C ALA A 118 -0.11 6.01 2.59
N LEU A 119 0.64 5.09 2.00
CA LEU A 119 2.02 4.78 2.39
C LEU A 119 3.08 5.66 1.71
N SER A 120 2.71 6.37 0.64
CA SER A 120 3.65 7.18 -0.14
C SER A 120 4.46 8.24 0.63
N PRO A 121 3.97 8.83 1.75
CA PRO A 121 4.78 9.77 2.53
C PRO A 121 6.07 9.14 3.09
N PHE A 122 6.05 7.85 3.46
CA PHE A 122 7.24 7.13 3.92
C PHE A 122 8.30 6.93 2.83
N LEU A 123 7.95 7.13 1.55
CA LEU A 123 8.94 7.13 0.46
C LEU A 123 9.70 8.45 0.36
N GLN A 124 9.17 9.53 0.96
CA GLN A 124 9.68 10.89 0.83
C GLN A 124 10.47 11.33 2.06
N SER A 125 10.10 10.88 3.26
CA SER A 125 10.75 11.21 4.52
C SER A 125 11.15 9.96 5.30
N ASP A 126 12.22 10.08 6.10
CA ASP A 126 12.61 9.04 7.04
C ASP A 126 11.69 9.05 8.26
N THR A 127 11.58 7.91 8.92
CA THR A 127 10.81 7.76 10.16
C THR A 127 11.43 6.67 11.03
N ASP A 128 10.87 6.42 12.21
CA ASP A 128 11.24 5.27 13.01
C ASP A 128 10.58 4.01 12.44
N TRP A 129 11.36 3.26 11.65
CA TRP A 129 10.89 2.05 10.97
C TRP A 129 10.46 0.93 11.93
N ASP A 130 10.94 0.95 13.19
CA ASP A 130 10.57 -0.04 14.21
C ASP A 130 9.14 0.21 14.74
N LEU A 131 8.59 1.41 14.54
CA LEU A 131 7.17 1.68 14.82
C LEU A 131 6.26 1.05 13.76
N LEU A 132 6.72 1.00 12.50
CA LEU A 132 5.99 0.43 11.37
C LEU A 132 6.12 -1.10 11.33
N PHE A 133 7.35 -1.61 11.35
CA PHE A 133 7.62 -3.03 11.18
C PHE A 133 8.03 -3.69 12.51
N PRO A 134 7.55 -4.92 12.79
CA PRO A 134 6.82 -5.81 11.89
C PRO A 134 5.30 -5.62 11.90
N ARG A 135 4.75 -4.69 12.70
CA ARG A 135 3.29 -4.57 12.93
C ARG A 135 2.50 -4.35 11.63
N LEU A 136 3.03 -3.58 10.69
CA LEU A 136 2.41 -3.33 9.38
C LEU A 136 2.13 -4.63 8.61
N PHE A 137 2.92 -5.69 8.80
CA PHE A 137 2.68 -6.97 8.13
C PHE A 137 1.41 -7.68 8.60
N GLN A 138 0.80 -7.27 9.71
CA GLN A 138 -0.52 -7.79 10.10
C GLN A 138 -1.60 -7.44 9.08
N ALA A 139 -1.43 -6.34 8.32
CA ALA A 139 -2.35 -5.96 7.24
C ALA A 139 -2.15 -6.79 5.95
N LEU A 140 -1.17 -7.70 5.87
CA LEU A 140 -1.02 -8.61 4.73
C LEU A 140 -2.21 -9.58 4.58
N SER A 141 -3.02 -9.75 5.62
CA SER A 141 -4.29 -10.51 5.50
C SER A 141 -5.28 -9.86 4.55
N HIS A 142 -5.11 -8.57 4.22
CA HIS A 142 -5.93 -7.85 3.27
C HIS A 142 -5.26 -7.83 1.89
N PRO A 143 -5.84 -8.48 0.86
CA PRO A 143 -5.23 -8.55 -0.47
C PRO A 143 -4.89 -7.19 -1.07
N VAL A 144 -5.76 -6.20 -0.85
CA VAL A 144 -5.61 -4.82 -1.35
C VAL A 144 -4.37 -4.09 -0.80
N ALA A 145 -3.85 -4.52 0.36
CA ALA A 145 -2.72 -3.87 1.01
C ALA A 145 -1.38 -4.59 0.78
N ALA A 146 -1.41 -5.86 0.40
CA ALA A 146 -0.26 -6.74 0.42
C ALA A 146 0.90 -6.24 -0.46
N SER A 147 0.63 -5.85 -1.71
CA SER A 147 1.66 -5.37 -2.64
C SER A 147 2.31 -4.08 -2.15
N ALA A 148 1.51 -3.09 -1.74
CA ALA A 148 2.01 -1.79 -1.28
C ALA A 148 2.86 -1.90 0.00
N ILE A 149 2.47 -2.77 0.95
CA ILE A 149 3.24 -3.04 2.16
C ILE A 149 4.59 -3.68 1.83
N LEU A 150 4.58 -4.68 0.95
CA LEU A 150 5.80 -5.35 0.52
C LEU A 150 6.71 -4.39 -0.26
N ASP A 151 6.16 -3.59 -1.17
CA ASP A 151 6.91 -2.59 -1.93
C ASP A 151 7.58 -1.56 -1.01
N LEU A 152 6.89 -1.11 0.05
CA LEU A 152 7.50 -0.23 1.06
C LEU A 152 8.66 -0.93 1.76
N SER A 153 8.47 -2.18 2.22
CA SER A 153 9.54 -2.94 2.89
C SER A 153 10.74 -3.21 1.97
N ASN A 154 10.49 -3.50 0.70
CA ASN A 154 11.50 -3.69 -0.34
C ASN A 154 12.26 -2.38 -0.62
N PHE A 155 11.52 -1.28 -0.73
CA PHE A 155 12.10 0.04 -0.95
C PHE A 155 13.06 0.43 0.18
N ILE A 156 12.63 0.38 1.44
CA ILE A 156 13.48 0.81 2.56
C ILE A 156 14.71 -0.08 2.72
N THR A 157 14.59 -1.37 2.39
CA THR A 157 15.73 -2.31 2.39
C THR A 157 16.74 -1.95 1.29
N ARG A 158 16.27 -1.69 0.06
CA ARG A 158 17.15 -1.29 -1.05
C ARG A 158 17.84 0.05 -0.82
N GLN A 159 17.15 0.98 -0.17
CA GLN A 159 17.70 2.28 0.17
C GLN A 159 18.64 2.24 1.38
N GLY A 160 18.84 1.07 2.00
CA GLY A 160 19.69 0.91 3.18
C GLY A 160 19.17 1.64 4.42
N LYS A 161 17.86 1.93 4.47
CA LYS A 161 17.20 2.55 5.63
C LYS A 161 17.11 1.62 6.83
N VAL A 162 17.06 0.31 6.54
CA VAL A 162 17.11 -0.75 7.54
C VAL A 162 18.26 -1.72 7.21
N PRO A 163 18.90 -2.32 8.22
CA PRO A 163 20.06 -3.20 8.00
C PRO A 163 19.69 -4.55 7.37
N GLN A 164 18.44 -4.98 7.51
CA GLN A 164 17.91 -6.22 6.97
C GLN A 164 16.46 -6.01 6.55
N HIS A 165 15.98 -6.82 5.60
CA HIS A 165 14.59 -6.79 5.18
C HIS A 165 13.65 -7.02 6.38
N PRO A 166 12.66 -6.14 6.65
CA PRO A 166 11.82 -6.23 7.84
C PRO A 166 11.03 -7.54 7.94
N ALA A 167 10.73 -8.16 6.80
CA ALA A 167 10.01 -9.43 6.73
C ALA A 167 10.90 -10.68 6.85
N VAL A 168 12.17 -10.58 7.26
CA VAL A 168 13.08 -11.74 7.37
C VAL A 168 12.46 -12.90 8.17
N GLY A 169 11.80 -12.58 9.30
CA GLY A 169 11.14 -13.59 10.14
C GLY A 169 9.87 -14.20 9.53
N LEU A 170 9.44 -13.72 8.37
CA LEU A 170 8.23 -14.13 7.66
C LEU A 170 8.54 -14.81 6.32
N VAL A 171 9.80 -15.10 6.00
CA VAL A 171 10.21 -15.60 4.67
C VAL A 171 9.44 -16.86 4.23
N ASP A 172 9.18 -17.80 5.15
CA ASP A 172 8.38 -18.99 4.87
C ASP A 172 6.95 -18.63 4.43
N GLN A 173 6.35 -17.65 5.10
CA GLN A 173 4.99 -17.21 4.83
C GLN A 173 4.93 -16.45 3.49
N LEU A 174 5.94 -15.64 3.18
CA LEU A 174 6.06 -14.95 1.89
C LEU A 174 6.25 -15.95 0.75
N GLU A 175 7.06 -16.99 0.94
CA GLU A 175 7.24 -18.05 -0.05
C GLU A 175 5.90 -18.77 -0.33
N GLN A 176 5.15 -19.12 0.72
CA GLN A 176 3.82 -19.75 0.55
C GLN A 176 2.81 -18.81 -0.12
N LEU A 177 2.84 -17.52 0.22
CA LEU A 177 2.00 -16.52 -0.44
C LEU A 177 2.33 -16.41 -1.94
N LEU A 178 3.63 -16.40 -2.30
CA LEU A 178 4.03 -16.37 -3.71
C LEU A 178 3.57 -17.64 -4.45
N LYS A 179 3.70 -18.82 -3.86
CA LYS A 179 3.16 -20.08 -4.43
C LYS A 179 1.66 -19.97 -4.68
N GLY A 180 0.90 -19.43 -3.72
CA GLY A 180 -0.54 -19.21 -3.85
C GLY A 180 -0.90 -18.28 -5.02
N VAL A 181 -0.23 -17.14 -5.11
CA VAL A 181 -0.45 -16.15 -6.19
C VAL A 181 -0.07 -16.72 -7.56
N VAL A 182 1.07 -17.42 -7.66
CA VAL A 182 1.51 -18.06 -8.90
C VAL A 182 0.49 -19.12 -9.37
N ASN A 183 -0.02 -19.94 -8.46
CA ASN A 183 -1.05 -20.94 -8.79
C ASN A 183 -2.33 -20.27 -9.28
N GLN A 184 -2.78 -19.19 -8.62
CA GLN A 184 -3.96 -18.44 -9.06
C GLN A 184 -3.76 -17.86 -10.46
N LEU A 185 -2.61 -17.26 -10.74
CA LEU A 185 -2.29 -16.71 -12.06
C LEU A 185 -2.22 -17.80 -13.13
N ALA A 186 -1.61 -18.95 -12.84
CA ALA A 186 -1.58 -20.09 -13.75
C ALA A 186 -3.00 -20.60 -14.09
N SER A 187 -3.89 -20.66 -13.10
CA SER A 187 -5.30 -21.03 -13.30
C SER A 187 -6.08 -20.02 -14.14
N ILE A 188 -5.66 -18.76 -14.15
CA ILE A 188 -6.21 -17.75 -15.06
C ILE A 188 -5.66 -17.96 -16.48
N GLU A 189 -4.35 -18.18 -16.61
CA GLU A 189 -3.67 -18.40 -17.91
C GLU A 189 -4.20 -19.64 -18.65
N ASP A 190 -4.50 -20.73 -17.95
CA ASP A 190 -5.01 -21.98 -18.55
C ASP A 190 -6.54 -22.01 -18.71
N GLY A 191 -7.23 -20.94 -18.28
CA GLY A 191 -8.68 -20.78 -18.35
C GLY A 191 -9.47 -21.62 -17.34
N SER A 192 -8.83 -22.34 -16.42
CA SER A 192 -9.51 -23.16 -15.40
C SER A 192 -10.29 -22.31 -14.39
N ILE A 193 -9.92 -21.04 -14.18
CA ILE A 193 -10.65 -20.13 -13.30
C ILE A 193 -12.09 -19.88 -13.79
N THR A 194 -12.30 -19.81 -15.11
CA THR A 194 -13.64 -19.60 -15.70
C THR A 194 -14.57 -20.79 -15.52
N LYS A 195 -14.01 -21.97 -15.19
CA LYS A 195 -14.79 -23.19 -14.90
C LYS A 195 -15.22 -23.26 -13.43
N THR A 196 -14.56 -22.52 -12.55
CA THR A 196 -14.76 -22.56 -11.10
C THR A 196 -15.41 -21.30 -10.55
N ALA A 197 -15.14 -20.13 -11.14
CA ALA A 197 -15.72 -18.86 -10.74
C ALA A 197 -16.96 -18.53 -11.59
N VAL A 198 -18.14 -18.86 -11.07
CA VAL A 198 -19.43 -18.46 -11.64
C VAL A 198 -19.63 -16.97 -11.32
N ASN A 199 -19.81 -16.13 -12.36
CA ASN A 199 -20.12 -14.68 -12.29
C ASN A 199 -18.97 -13.66 -12.23
N LEU A 200 -17.73 -13.98 -12.61
CA LEU A 200 -16.71 -12.93 -12.79
C LEU A 200 -16.89 -12.23 -14.15
N THR A 201 -16.90 -10.89 -14.13
CA THR A 201 -16.84 -10.10 -15.36
C THR A 201 -15.41 -10.11 -15.92
N PRO A 202 -15.20 -9.80 -17.21
CA PRO A 202 -13.86 -9.62 -17.76
C PRO A 202 -13.04 -8.56 -17.03
N GLU A 203 -13.69 -7.53 -16.50
CA GLU A 203 -13.06 -6.46 -15.71
C GLU A 203 -12.56 -6.99 -14.36
N ASP A 204 -13.34 -7.84 -13.68
CA ASP A 204 -12.91 -8.49 -12.42
C ASP A 204 -11.69 -9.38 -12.63
N ILE A 205 -11.67 -10.15 -13.73
CA ILE A 205 -10.53 -11.00 -14.09
C ILE A 205 -9.30 -10.13 -14.35
N ALA A 206 -9.45 -9.04 -15.10
CA ALA A 206 -8.34 -8.13 -15.38
C ALA A 206 -7.78 -7.47 -14.11
N SER A 207 -8.65 -7.07 -13.17
CA SER A 207 -8.24 -6.54 -11.87
C SER A 207 -7.44 -7.57 -11.08
N GLN A 208 -7.97 -8.79 -10.93
CA GLN A 208 -7.29 -9.88 -10.21
C GLN A 208 -5.93 -10.23 -10.81
N VAL A 209 -5.82 -10.25 -12.14
CA VAL A 209 -4.54 -10.47 -12.83
C VAL A 209 -3.55 -9.36 -12.50
N ASN A 210 -3.96 -8.09 -12.60
CA ASN A 210 -3.08 -6.95 -12.32
C ASN A 210 -2.62 -6.93 -10.86
N GLU A 211 -3.52 -7.18 -9.92
CA GLU A 211 -3.23 -7.29 -8.49
C GLU A 211 -2.28 -8.46 -8.20
N GLY A 212 -2.54 -9.62 -8.80
CA GLY A 212 -1.68 -10.80 -8.68
C GLY A 212 -0.29 -10.58 -9.24
N ILE A 213 -0.16 -9.91 -10.40
CA ILE A 213 1.14 -9.55 -10.98
C ILE A 213 1.91 -8.59 -10.05
N ALA A 214 1.24 -7.56 -9.51
CA ALA A 214 1.87 -6.61 -8.60
C ALA A 214 2.37 -7.32 -7.33
N LEU A 215 1.52 -8.15 -6.72
CA LEU A 215 1.88 -8.90 -5.52
C LEU A 215 3.00 -9.93 -5.79
N ALA A 216 2.93 -10.69 -6.87
CA ALA A 216 3.97 -11.64 -7.25
C ALA A 216 5.32 -10.94 -7.47
N SER A 217 5.32 -9.77 -8.11
CA SER A 217 6.53 -8.97 -8.33
C SER A 217 7.14 -8.51 -7.00
N ALA A 218 6.32 -7.94 -6.11
CA ALA A 218 6.75 -7.49 -4.79
C ALA A 218 7.30 -8.64 -3.93
N LEU A 219 6.69 -9.83 -4.01
CA LEU A 219 7.15 -11.03 -3.30
C LEU A 219 8.47 -11.57 -3.86
N CYS A 220 8.66 -11.58 -5.18
CA CYS A 220 9.93 -11.99 -5.78
C CYS A 220 11.09 -11.11 -5.29
N ASP A 221 10.87 -9.80 -5.27
CA ASP A 221 11.85 -8.83 -4.78
C ASP A 221 12.09 -8.96 -3.27
N ALA A 222 11.04 -9.17 -2.47
CA ALA A 222 11.16 -9.40 -1.03
C ALA A 222 11.99 -10.64 -0.71
N ILE A 223 11.72 -11.78 -1.35
CA ILE A 223 12.48 -13.03 -1.16
C ILE A 223 13.95 -12.82 -1.55
N ALA A 224 14.21 -12.13 -2.67
CA ALA A 224 15.56 -11.82 -3.11
C ALA A 224 16.31 -10.90 -2.13
N LEU A 225 15.64 -9.90 -1.57
CA LEU A 225 16.21 -8.95 -0.61
C LEU A 225 16.44 -9.58 0.77
N ILE A 226 15.60 -10.54 1.16
CA ILE A 226 15.82 -11.35 2.37
C ILE A 226 17.08 -12.22 2.21
N GLY A 227 17.31 -12.76 1.01
CA GLY A 227 18.56 -13.45 0.68
C GLY A 227 18.62 -14.92 1.11
N ASP A 228 17.47 -15.54 1.42
CA ASP A 228 17.42 -16.96 1.80
C ASP A 228 17.42 -17.87 0.56
N ILE A 229 18.58 -18.47 0.27
CA ILE A 229 18.80 -19.34 -0.89
C ILE A 229 17.97 -20.64 -0.85
N ASP A 230 17.50 -21.06 0.32
CA ASP A 230 16.68 -22.25 0.47
C ASP A 230 15.21 -21.98 0.07
N LYS A 231 14.84 -20.71 -0.17
CA LYS A 231 13.47 -20.25 -0.50
C LYS A 231 13.30 -19.85 -1.96
N THR A 232 14.00 -20.55 -2.85
CA THR A 232 13.99 -20.27 -4.30
C THR A 232 12.89 -21.02 -5.06
N ALA A 233 12.24 -22.02 -4.46
CA ALA A 233 11.27 -22.87 -5.16
C ALA A 233 10.08 -22.07 -5.72
N ALA A 234 9.57 -21.10 -4.98
CA ALA A 234 8.48 -20.23 -5.45
C ALA A 234 8.93 -19.31 -6.61
N LEU A 235 10.19 -18.86 -6.61
CA LEU A 235 10.75 -18.05 -7.70
C LEU A 235 10.86 -18.86 -9.00
N PHE A 236 11.26 -20.13 -8.93
CA PHE A 236 11.24 -21.02 -10.10
C PHE A 236 9.82 -21.17 -10.67
N GLN A 237 8.82 -21.41 -9.82
CA GLN A 237 7.42 -21.50 -10.28
C GLN A 237 6.95 -20.19 -10.92
N ALA A 238 7.28 -19.04 -10.33
CA ALA A 238 6.97 -17.73 -10.90
C ALA A 238 7.65 -17.50 -12.26
N MET A 239 8.89 -17.97 -12.43
CA MET A 239 9.66 -17.87 -13.68
C MET A 239 9.06 -18.69 -14.83
N ASP A 240 8.28 -19.73 -14.52
CA ASP A 240 7.66 -20.63 -15.50
C ASP A 240 6.26 -20.15 -15.97
N LEU A 241 5.64 -19.16 -15.32
CA LEU A 241 4.38 -18.55 -15.77
C LEU A 241 4.51 -17.92 -17.16
N ALA A 242 3.45 -17.84 -17.96
CA ALA A 242 3.54 -17.24 -19.30
C ALA A 242 3.72 -15.71 -19.25
N HIS A 243 3.34 -15.06 -18.15
CA HIS A 243 3.40 -13.62 -17.99
C HIS A 243 4.84 -13.05 -17.90
N ARG A 244 5.31 -12.42 -18.99
CA ARG A 244 6.70 -11.92 -19.15
C ARG A 244 7.24 -11.07 -18.00
N ARG A 245 6.41 -10.21 -17.39
CA ARG A 245 6.86 -9.38 -16.27
C ARG A 245 7.25 -10.25 -15.07
N ILE A 246 6.43 -11.22 -14.73
CA ILE A 246 6.69 -12.09 -13.57
C ILE A 246 7.92 -12.96 -13.85
N GLN A 247 8.06 -13.46 -15.07
CA GLN A 247 9.26 -14.19 -15.49
C GLN A 247 10.54 -13.39 -15.28
N ALA A 248 10.53 -12.11 -15.69
CA ALA A 248 11.69 -11.23 -15.55
C ALA A 248 12.00 -10.91 -14.08
N GLU A 249 10.99 -10.60 -13.27
CA GLU A 249 11.18 -10.32 -11.83
C GLU A 249 11.68 -11.55 -11.07
N ALA A 250 11.09 -12.72 -11.32
CA ALA A 250 11.52 -13.99 -10.72
C ALA A 250 12.94 -14.37 -11.15
N ALA A 251 13.28 -14.21 -12.43
CA ALA A 251 14.64 -14.44 -12.91
C ALA A 251 15.64 -13.47 -12.28
N ALA A 252 15.31 -12.17 -12.18
CA ALA A 252 16.16 -11.18 -11.53
C ALA A 252 16.36 -11.48 -10.03
N ALA A 253 15.31 -11.94 -9.34
CA ALA A 253 15.38 -12.42 -7.97
C ALA A 253 16.33 -13.61 -7.83
N LEU A 254 16.23 -14.61 -8.71
CA LEU A 254 17.14 -15.76 -8.75
C LEU A 254 18.60 -15.35 -9.01
N VAL A 255 18.84 -14.40 -9.93
CA VAL A 255 20.18 -13.85 -10.17
C VAL A 255 20.77 -13.22 -8.90
N ARG A 256 19.98 -12.43 -8.16
CA ARG A 256 20.43 -11.83 -6.90
C ARG A 256 20.80 -12.88 -5.84
N LEU A 257 20.11 -14.02 -5.84
CA LEU A 257 20.41 -15.17 -4.97
C LEU A 257 21.56 -16.05 -5.49
N GLY A 258 22.20 -15.69 -6.61
CA GLY A 258 23.31 -16.45 -7.19
C GLY A 258 22.90 -17.71 -7.94
N VAL A 259 21.64 -17.82 -8.37
CA VAL A 259 21.10 -18.99 -9.08
C VAL A 259 21.22 -18.78 -10.60
N GLU A 260 22.05 -19.61 -11.25
CA GLU A 260 22.40 -19.49 -12.68
C GLU A 260 21.18 -19.54 -13.63
N ALA A 261 20.15 -20.30 -13.28
CA ALA A 261 18.94 -20.42 -14.08
C ALA A 261 18.26 -19.05 -14.35
N GLY A 262 18.37 -18.10 -13.41
CA GLY A 262 17.87 -16.74 -13.60
C GLY A 262 18.60 -16.00 -14.74
N SER A 263 19.93 -16.09 -14.79
CA SER A 263 20.74 -15.47 -15.86
C SER A 263 20.42 -16.07 -17.23
N GLN A 264 20.28 -17.39 -17.29
CA GLN A 264 19.92 -18.10 -18.52
C GLN A 264 18.55 -17.63 -19.05
N ARG A 265 17.60 -17.36 -18.16
CA ARG A 265 16.27 -16.86 -18.54
C ARG A 265 16.28 -15.44 -19.10
N LEU A 266 17.13 -14.56 -18.55
CA LEU A 266 17.25 -13.16 -18.98
C LEU A 266 18.07 -12.97 -20.27
N GLY A 267 18.63 -14.04 -20.81
CA GLY A 267 19.34 -14.03 -22.10
C GLY A 267 20.86 -14.14 -22.00
N GLY A 268 21.42 -14.33 -20.80
CA GLY A 268 22.87 -14.44 -20.57
C GLY A 268 23.60 -13.11 -20.64
#